data_AF-A0A8E0M7V1-F1
#
_entry.id   AF-A0A8E0M7V1-F1
#
_cell.length_a   1.000
_cell.length_b   1.000
_cell.length_c   1.000
_cell.angle_alpha   90.00
_cell.angle_beta   90.00
_cell.angle_gamma   90.00
#
_symmetry.space_group_name_H-M   'P 1'
#
loop_
_entity.id
_entity.type
_entity.pdbx_description
1 polymer ?
#
loop_
_entity_poly.entity_id
_entity_poly.type
_entity_poly.pdbx_seq_one_letter_code
_entity_poly.pdbx_strand_id
1 'polypeptide(L)'
;MNKFGLLKMFPVFLVMAPLTLLVTGPIGQGIASVIANGSLWVYDEAPVLGITLLSLLIGFFIITGSHWVFFPVAISNLKRLGYDPFLWVAFAVWNFAELGMALAILVKGKKRSVKTFSATAAFSIAASGITEPAVYGLMLKMKKPIIPSIIASGIGGLFFGLFHVKVFSLVTVSILSLPQFINPAGGNNFILAVIGLLITTAVSFVLNWFWGVDESMFDEDEIEAAAEVA
;
A
#
# COMPACT_ATOMS: atom_id res chain seq x y z
N MET A 1 -5.49 35.61 -9.21
CA MET A 1 -4.40 34.91 -8.47
C MET A 1 -3.22 35.87 -8.39
N ASN A 2 -2.94 36.45 -7.21
CA ASN A 2 -1.96 37.54 -7.10
C ASN A 2 -0.53 37.05 -7.39
N LYS A 3 0.18 37.75 -8.29
CA LYS A 3 1.55 37.44 -8.75
C LYS A 3 2.63 37.37 -7.64
N PHE A 4 2.27 37.67 -6.39
CA PHE A 4 3.15 37.68 -5.21
C PHE A 4 2.99 36.49 -4.26
N GLY A 5 2.10 35.52 -4.56
CA GLY A 5 1.86 34.37 -3.68
C GLY A 5 3.12 33.53 -3.39
N LEU A 6 3.93 33.27 -4.43
CA LEU A 6 5.16 32.49 -4.31
C LEU A 6 6.26 33.22 -3.51
N LEU A 7 6.37 34.54 -3.67
CA LEU A 7 7.33 35.39 -2.95
C LEU A 7 7.08 35.41 -1.43
N LYS A 8 5.84 35.21 -0.99
CA LYS A 8 5.51 35.11 0.44
C LYS A 8 5.96 33.78 1.08
N MET A 9 6.06 32.70 0.30
CA MET A 9 6.53 31.39 0.79
C MET A 9 8.07 31.28 0.79
N PHE A 10 8.76 32.18 0.07
CA PHE A 10 10.21 32.12 -0.09
C PHE A 10 11.01 32.27 1.24
N PRO A 11 10.66 33.17 2.18
CA PRO A 11 11.33 33.24 3.48
C PRO A 11 11.12 31.98 4.32
N VAL A 12 9.92 31.39 4.26
CA VAL A 12 9.62 30.12 4.94
C VAL A 12 10.49 29.01 4.38
N PHE A 13 10.64 28.92 3.06
CA PHE A 13 11.53 27.95 2.42
C PHE A 13 12.99 28.13 2.86
N LEU A 14 13.50 29.37 2.87
CA LEU A 14 14.89 29.66 3.26
C LEU A 14 15.22 29.25 4.70
N VAL A 15 14.23 29.25 5.60
CA VAL A 15 14.41 28.81 6.99
C VAL A 15 14.16 27.31 7.12
N MET A 16 13.06 26.80 6.55
CA MET A 16 12.64 25.41 6.72
C MET A 16 13.50 24.42 5.93
N ALA A 17 14.02 24.78 4.76
CA ALA A 17 14.89 23.89 3.98
C ALA A 17 16.17 23.51 4.74
N PRO A 18 16.98 24.47 5.26
CA PRO A 18 18.16 24.11 6.05
C PRO A 18 17.80 23.45 7.38
N LEU A 19 16.73 23.88 8.07
CA LEU A 19 16.25 23.19 9.28
C LEU A 19 15.90 21.73 9.01
N THR A 20 15.20 21.46 7.90
CA THR A 20 14.83 20.10 7.51
C THR A 20 16.07 19.26 7.20
N LEU A 21 17.06 19.82 6.51
CA LEU A 21 18.27 19.08 6.15
C LEU A 21 19.24 18.89 7.33
N LEU A 22 19.37 19.87 8.21
CA LEU A 22 20.37 19.87 9.29
C LEU A 22 19.84 19.29 10.61
N VAL A 23 18.53 19.37 10.86
CA VAL A 23 17.93 18.89 12.11
C VAL A 23 17.05 17.68 11.84
N THR A 24 16.02 17.83 11.01
CA THR A 24 15.04 16.77 10.76
C THR A 24 15.65 15.58 10.01
N GLY A 25 16.59 15.83 9.09
CA GLY A 25 17.30 14.82 8.32
C GLY A 25 18.10 13.86 9.21
N PRO A 26 19.06 14.34 10.02
CA PRO A 26 19.84 13.50 10.93
C PRO A 26 18.97 12.77 11.96
N ILE A 27 17.97 13.44 12.54
CA ILE A 27 17.03 12.80 13.48
C ILE A 27 16.26 11.69 12.78
N GLY A 28 15.71 11.97 11.60
CA GLY A 28 14.99 10.99 10.77
C GLY A 28 15.86 9.80 10.40
N GLN A 29 17.13 10.03 10.05
CA GLN A 29 18.08 8.95 9.74
C GLN A 29 18.41 8.10 10.98
N GLY A 30 18.54 8.72 12.16
CA GLY A 30 18.73 8.01 13.42
C GLY A 30 17.54 7.09 13.73
N ILE A 31 16.32 7.63 13.69
CA ILE A 31 15.08 6.86 13.90
C ILE A 31 14.96 5.74 12.87
N ALA A 32 15.20 6.04 11.58
CA ALA A 32 15.19 5.06 10.50
C ALA A 32 16.19 3.93 10.73
N SER A 33 17.39 4.24 11.21
CA SER A 33 18.42 3.23 11.48
C SER A 33 18.01 2.31 12.63
N VAL A 34 17.37 2.85 13.67
CA VAL A 34 16.83 2.05 14.79
C VAL A 34 15.71 1.12 14.30
N ILE A 35 14.74 1.65 13.55
CA ILE A 35 13.64 0.84 13.00
C ILE A 35 14.18 -0.20 12.01
N ALA A 36 15.17 0.16 11.18
CA ALA A 36 15.83 -0.77 10.25
C ALA A 36 16.50 -1.92 10.99
N ASN A 37 17.32 -1.63 11.99
CA ASN A 37 18.00 -2.66 12.77
C ASN A 37 16.99 -3.55 13.52
N GLY A 38 15.92 -2.97 14.08
CA GLY A 38 14.85 -3.75 14.71
C GLY A 38 14.11 -4.64 13.72
N SER A 39 13.80 -4.12 12.53
CA SER A 39 13.12 -4.89 11.47
C SER A 39 13.99 -6.02 10.95
N LEU A 40 15.30 -5.79 10.78
CA LEU A 40 16.26 -6.82 10.39
C LEU A 40 16.42 -7.88 11.47
N TRP A 41 16.49 -7.49 12.74
CA TRP A 41 16.54 -8.45 13.85
C TRP A 41 15.31 -9.37 13.85
N VAL A 42 14.10 -8.81 13.67
CA VAL A 42 12.87 -9.62 13.53
C VAL A 42 12.93 -10.50 12.28
N TYR A 43 13.47 -10.00 11.17
CA TYR A 43 13.61 -10.77 9.95
C TYR A 43 14.60 -11.92 10.08
N ASP A 44 15.70 -11.74 10.81
CA ASP A 44 16.72 -12.78 10.99
C ASP A 44 16.27 -13.88 11.97
N GLU A 45 15.52 -13.50 13.01
CA GLU A 45 15.02 -14.46 14.03
C GLU A 45 13.69 -15.11 13.65
N ALA A 46 12.76 -14.35 13.08
CA ALA A 46 11.38 -14.79 12.83
C ALA A 46 10.76 -14.12 11.59
N PRO A 47 11.34 -14.34 10.39
CA PRO A 47 10.94 -13.63 9.16
C PRO A 47 9.46 -13.81 8.83
N VAL A 48 8.98 -15.04 8.97
CA VAL A 48 7.57 -15.41 8.70
C VAL A 48 6.62 -14.64 9.61
N LEU A 49 6.88 -14.66 10.92
CA LEU A 49 6.04 -13.98 11.91
C LEU A 49 6.08 -12.46 11.72
N GLY A 50 7.29 -11.91 11.54
CA GLY A 50 7.48 -10.48 11.36
C GLY A 50 6.76 -9.92 10.14
N ILE A 51 6.92 -10.54 8.97
CA ILE A 51 6.29 -10.07 7.73
C ILE A 51 4.77 -10.24 7.81
N THR A 52 4.28 -11.34 8.39
CA THR A 52 2.85 -11.58 8.57
C THR A 52 2.22 -10.50 9.46
N LEU A 53 2.81 -10.24 10.63
CA LEU A 53 2.30 -9.24 11.57
C LEU A 53 2.37 -7.83 10.98
N LEU A 54 3.47 -7.49 10.30
CA LEU A 54 3.57 -6.22 9.62
C LEU A 54 2.50 -6.07 8.53
N SER A 55 2.26 -7.10 7.74
CA SER A 55 1.24 -7.08 6.67
C SER A 55 -0.18 -6.96 7.21
N LEU A 56 -0.44 -7.46 8.42
CA LEU A 56 -1.70 -7.24 9.14
C LEU A 56 -1.84 -5.80 9.65
N LEU A 57 -0.72 -5.16 10.02
CA LEU A 57 -0.71 -3.82 10.61
C LEU A 57 -0.60 -2.68 9.59
N ILE A 58 0.02 -2.93 8.43
CA ILE A 58 0.36 -1.87 7.46
C ILE A 58 -0.86 -1.09 6.96
N GLY A 59 -2.02 -1.75 6.86
CA GLY A 59 -3.28 -1.11 6.51
C GLY A 59 -3.67 0.03 7.44
N PHE A 60 -3.44 -0.10 8.75
CA PHE A 60 -3.70 0.97 9.72
C PHE A 60 -2.78 2.17 9.51
N PHE A 61 -1.50 1.92 9.21
CA PHE A 61 -0.54 2.98 8.88
C PHE A 61 -0.88 3.67 7.56
N ILE A 62 -1.46 2.95 6.60
CA ILE A 62 -1.92 3.52 5.33
C ILE A 62 -3.15 4.40 5.54
N ILE A 63 -4.16 3.90 6.24
CA ILE A 63 -5.38 4.67 6.58
C ILE A 63 -5.06 5.98 7.32
N THR A 64 -4.05 5.96 8.21
CA THR A 64 -3.61 7.14 8.97
C THR A 64 -2.56 7.99 8.25
N GLY A 65 -2.04 7.54 7.10
CA GLY A 65 -0.96 8.21 6.36
C GLY A 65 0.43 8.10 6.99
N SER A 66 0.56 7.47 8.17
CA SER A 66 1.83 7.36 8.90
C SER A 66 2.81 6.34 8.30
N HIS A 67 2.38 5.54 7.33
CA HIS A 67 3.20 4.52 6.66
C HIS A 67 4.47 5.07 5.97
N TRP A 68 4.52 6.35 5.60
CA TRP A 68 5.73 6.99 5.05
C TRP A 68 6.91 7.01 6.03
N VAL A 69 6.68 6.81 7.33
CA VAL A 69 7.75 6.64 8.34
C VAL A 69 8.67 5.46 8.04
N PHE A 70 8.18 4.47 7.29
CA PHE A 70 8.91 3.27 6.92
C PHE A 70 9.79 3.44 5.68
N PHE A 71 9.59 4.51 4.90
CA PHE A 71 10.31 4.71 3.64
C PHE A 71 11.84 4.84 3.82
N PRO A 72 12.35 5.61 4.80
CA PRO A 72 13.79 5.68 5.06
C PRO A 72 14.42 4.32 5.44
N VAL A 73 13.65 3.44 6.09
CA VAL A 73 14.10 2.10 6.46
C VAL A 73 14.28 1.24 5.21
N ALA A 74 13.31 1.26 4.29
CA ALA A 74 13.41 0.55 3.02
C ALA A 74 14.62 1.02 2.19
N ILE A 75 14.90 2.33 2.16
CA ILE A 75 16.12 2.88 1.53
C ILE A 75 17.38 2.35 2.21
N SER A 76 17.41 2.33 3.54
CA SER A 76 18.54 1.82 4.31
C SER A 76 18.82 0.34 4.00
N ASN A 77 17.76 -0.48 3.96
CA ASN A 77 17.85 -1.90 3.58
C ASN A 77 18.38 -2.07 2.15
N LEU A 78 17.84 -1.32 1.19
CA LEU A 78 18.30 -1.38 -0.19
C LEU A 78 19.78 -1.05 -0.33
N LYS A 79 20.27 -0.01 0.38
CA LYS A 79 21.68 0.39 0.36
C LYS A 79 22.59 -0.65 1.02
N ARG A 80 22.14 -1.29 2.10
CA ARG A 80 22.96 -2.23 2.90
C ARG A 80 22.95 -3.64 2.34
N LEU A 81 21.80 -4.11 1.87
CA LEU A 81 21.54 -5.49 1.47
C LEU A 81 21.37 -5.67 -0.04
N GLY A 82 21.11 -4.60 -0.78
CA GLY A 82 20.72 -4.66 -2.19
C GLY A 82 19.24 -4.99 -2.41
N TYR A 83 18.46 -5.15 -1.34
CA TYR A 83 17.02 -5.43 -1.38
C TYR A 83 16.32 -4.99 -0.09
N ASP A 84 15.01 -4.86 -0.14
CA ASP A 84 14.14 -4.79 1.03
C ASP A 84 13.44 -6.15 1.26
N PRO A 85 13.66 -6.78 2.43
CA PRO A 85 13.07 -8.09 2.73
C PRO A 85 11.76 -8.02 3.52
N PHE A 86 11.31 -6.83 3.93
CA PHE A 86 10.37 -6.73 5.05
C PHE A 86 9.27 -5.69 4.87
N LEU A 87 9.60 -4.44 4.57
CA LEU A 87 8.62 -3.35 4.53
C LEU A 87 7.91 -3.26 3.19
N TRP A 88 8.68 -3.26 2.11
CA TRP A 88 8.14 -3.08 0.75
C TRP A 88 7.30 -4.28 0.31
N VAL A 89 7.61 -5.46 0.83
CA VAL A 89 6.78 -6.66 0.67
C VAL A 89 5.43 -6.54 1.37
N ALA A 90 5.37 -5.95 2.57
CA ALA A 90 4.11 -5.70 3.27
C ALA A 90 3.23 -4.68 2.51
N PHE A 91 3.82 -3.63 1.94
CA PHE A 91 3.12 -2.70 1.05
C PHE A 91 2.57 -3.40 -0.20
N ALA A 92 3.35 -4.32 -0.78
CA ALA A 92 2.94 -5.03 -1.97
C ALA A 92 1.70 -5.90 -1.74
N VAL A 93 1.68 -6.69 -0.67
CA VAL A 93 0.54 -7.56 -0.35
C VAL A 93 -0.69 -6.73 0.03
N TRP A 94 -0.53 -5.59 0.72
CA TRP A 94 -1.64 -4.67 0.98
C TRP A 94 -2.24 -4.13 -0.32
N ASN A 95 -1.42 -3.61 -1.24
CA ASN A 95 -1.91 -3.08 -2.52
C ASN A 95 -2.69 -4.12 -3.32
N PHE A 96 -2.22 -5.35 -3.37
CA PHE A 96 -2.90 -6.44 -4.08
C PHE A 96 -4.12 -6.98 -3.32
N ALA A 97 -4.17 -6.83 -2.00
CA ALA A 97 -5.39 -7.07 -1.21
C ALA A 97 -6.45 -6.00 -1.54
N GLU A 98 -6.08 -4.73 -1.60
CA GLU A 98 -6.99 -3.65 -2.00
C GLU A 98 -7.49 -3.80 -3.44
N LEU A 99 -6.63 -4.28 -4.35
CA LEU A 99 -7.03 -4.63 -5.71
C LEU A 99 -8.11 -5.72 -5.70
N GLY A 100 -7.91 -6.80 -4.94
CA GLY A 100 -8.89 -7.89 -4.83
C GLY A 100 -10.21 -7.43 -4.22
N MET A 101 -10.15 -6.54 -3.22
CA MET A 101 -11.32 -5.91 -2.59
C MET A 101 -12.11 -5.07 -3.60
N ALA A 102 -11.44 -4.17 -4.33
CA ALA A 102 -12.07 -3.32 -5.33
C ALA A 102 -12.69 -4.15 -6.46
N LEU A 103 -12.02 -5.23 -6.91
CA LEU A 103 -12.56 -6.16 -7.91
C LEU A 103 -13.80 -6.92 -7.37
N ALA A 104 -13.80 -7.35 -6.11
CA ALA A 104 -14.96 -8.02 -5.52
C ALA A 104 -16.18 -7.09 -5.45
N ILE A 105 -15.99 -5.84 -5.03
CA ILE A 105 -17.05 -4.83 -4.98
C ILE A 105 -17.51 -4.46 -6.40
N LEU A 106 -16.60 -4.35 -7.37
CA LEU A 106 -16.94 -4.09 -8.77
C LEU A 106 -17.88 -5.15 -9.34
N VAL A 107 -17.62 -6.43 -9.06
CA VAL A 107 -18.40 -7.53 -9.62
C VAL A 107 -19.70 -7.77 -8.83
N LYS A 108 -19.65 -7.76 -7.50
CA LYS A 108 -20.82 -8.04 -6.64
C LYS A 108 -21.73 -6.83 -6.45
N GLY A 109 -21.19 -5.62 -6.61
CA GLY A 109 -21.91 -4.37 -6.41
C GLY A 109 -23.14 -4.27 -7.32
N LYS A 110 -24.23 -3.74 -6.77
CA LYS A 110 -25.51 -3.56 -7.47
C LYS A 110 -25.68 -2.13 -7.97
N LYS A 111 -25.30 -1.13 -7.18
CA LYS A 111 -25.44 0.29 -7.52
C LYS A 111 -24.41 0.70 -8.58
N ARG A 112 -24.86 1.46 -9.57
CA ARG A 112 -24.01 1.95 -10.67
C ARG A 112 -22.83 2.78 -10.16
N SER A 113 -23.05 3.66 -9.18
CA SER A 113 -22.00 4.47 -8.55
C SER A 113 -20.90 3.62 -7.93
N VAL A 114 -21.29 2.61 -7.15
CA VAL A 114 -20.37 1.66 -6.50
C VAL A 114 -19.54 0.93 -7.55
N LYS A 115 -20.16 0.45 -8.63
CA LYS A 115 -19.44 -0.25 -9.71
C LYS A 115 -18.48 0.68 -10.44
N THR A 116 -18.92 1.86 -10.85
CA THR A 116 -18.07 2.84 -11.54
C THR A 116 -16.88 3.24 -10.68
N PHE A 117 -17.11 3.55 -9.40
CA PHE A 117 -16.04 3.93 -8.48
C PHE A 117 -15.08 2.77 -8.20
N SER A 118 -15.61 1.55 -8.05
CA SER A 118 -14.77 0.36 -7.85
C SER A 118 -13.89 0.06 -9.05
N ALA A 119 -14.38 0.30 -10.28
CA ALA A 119 -13.59 0.15 -11.49
C ALA A 119 -12.44 1.16 -11.55
N THR A 120 -12.70 2.44 -11.25
CA THR A 120 -11.66 3.47 -11.26
C THR A 120 -10.64 3.27 -10.15
N ALA A 121 -11.09 2.84 -8.96
CA ALA A 121 -10.22 2.49 -7.85
C ALA A 121 -9.33 1.27 -8.17
N ALA A 122 -9.91 0.19 -8.72
CA ALA A 122 -9.14 -0.99 -9.15
C ALA A 122 -8.12 -0.62 -10.24
N PHE A 123 -8.49 0.22 -11.20
CA PHE A 123 -7.57 0.71 -12.23
C PHE A 123 -6.43 1.54 -11.64
N SER A 124 -6.73 2.45 -10.72
CA SER A 124 -5.73 3.27 -10.01
C SER A 124 -4.69 2.41 -9.28
N ILE A 125 -5.14 1.35 -8.60
CA ILE A 125 -4.25 0.41 -7.92
C ILE A 125 -3.45 -0.41 -8.94
N ALA A 126 -4.10 -0.96 -9.96
CA ALA A 126 -3.46 -1.82 -10.95
C ALA A 126 -2.38 -1.08 -11.77
N ALA A 127 -2.65 0.17 -12.18
CA ALA A 127 -1.75 0.97 -12.99
C ALA A 127 -0.68 1.68 -12.13
N SER A 128 -1.12 2.40 -11.09
CA SER A 128 -0.28 3.34 -10.36
C SER A 128 0.08 2.89 -8.94
N GLY A 129 -0.58 1.86 -8.41
CA GLY A 129 -0.36 1.38 -7.05
C GLY A 129 -0.92 2.30 -5.97
N ILE A 130 -1.84 3.18 -6.33
CA ILE A 130 -2.46 4.17 -5.45
C ILE A 130 -3.76 3.58 -4.90
N THR A 131 -3.76 3.30 -3.59
CA THR A 131 -4.87 2.62 -2.87
C THR A 131 -5.88 3.57 -2.25
N GLU A 132 -5.55 4.86 -2.15
CA GLU A 132 -6.34 5.87 -1.45
C GLU A 132 -7.79 5.95 -1.94
N PRO A 133 -8.08 5.92 -3.26
CA PRO A 133 -9.46 5.88 -3.73
C PRO A 133 -10.23 4.66 -3.18
N ALA A 134 -9.62 3.48 -3.15
CA ALA A 134 -10.26 2.27 -2.65
C ALA A 134 -10.43 2.31 -1.12
N VAL A 135 -9.38 2.68 -0.38
CA VAL A 135 -9.38 2.71 1.08
C VAL A 135 -10.41 3.71 1.60
N TYR A 136 -10.37 4.95 1.12
CA TYR A 136 -11.26 6.00 1.62
C TYR A 136 -12.65 5.96 0.97
N GLY A 137 -12.73 5.63 -0.32
CA GLY A 137 -13.98 5.68 -1.08
C GLY A 137 -14.82 4.41 -1.00
N LEU A 138 -14.21 3.23 -0.75
CA LEU A 138 -14.92 1.96 -0.59
C LEU A 138 -14.78 1.41 0.82
N MET A 139 -13.56 1.09 1.25
CA MET A 139 -13.33 0.34 2.48
C MET A 139 -13.87 1.07 3.72
N LEU A 140 -13.49 2.32 3.94
CA LEU A 140 -13.92 3.07 5.12
C LEU A 140 -15.40 3.50 5.04
N LYS A 141 -15.93 3.72 3.84
CA LYS A 141 -17.35 4.03 3.63
C LYS A 141 -18.24 2.82 3.94
N MET A 142 -17.85 1.62 3.51
CA MET A 142 -18.59 0.37 3.74
C MET A 142 -18.27 -0.29 5.09
N LYS A 143 -17.10 -0.01 5.67
CA LYS A 143 -16.50 -0.58 6.90
C LYS A 143 -16.28 -2.10 6.90
N LYS A 144 -17.19 -2.87 6.32
CA LYS A 144 -17.10 -4.32 6.19
C LYS A 144 -15.86 -4.82 5.45
N PRO A 145 -15.33 -4.15 4.41
CA PRO A 145 -14.11 -4.59 3.72
C PRO A 145 -12.83 -4.54 4.56
N ILE A 146 -12.82 -3.83 5.71
CA ILE A 146 -11.60 -3.60 6.50
C ILE A 146 -10.98 -4.92 6.96
N ILE A 147 -11.75 -5.76 7.67
CA ILE A 147 -11.24 -7.02 8.24
C ILE A 147 -10.87 -8.05 7.15
N PRO A 148 -11.72 -8.31 6.13
CA PRO A 148 -11.35 -9.15 4.98
C PRO A 148 -10.03 -8.77 4.33
N SER A 149 -9.79 -7.48 4.11
CA SER A 149 -8.59 -6.99 3.40
C SER A 149 -7.33 -7.10 4.27
N ILE A 150 -7.45 -6.82 5.57
CA ILE A 150 -6.37 -7.06 6.54
C ILE A 150 -5.99 -8.54 6.57
N ILE A 151 -6.98 -9.45 6.66
CA ILE A 151 -6.72 -10.90 6.69
C ILE A 151 -6.05 -11.35 5.39
N ALA A 152 -6.53 -10.88 4.24
CA ALA A 152 -5.93 -11.20 2.95
C ALA A 152 -4.48 -10.72 2.85
N SER A 153 -4.21 -9.47 3.28
CA SER A 153 -2.85 -8.92 3.37
C SER A 153 -1.96 -9.76 4.29
N GLY A 154 -2.47 -10.19 5.45
CA GLY A 154 -1.76 -11.10 6.36
C GLY A 154 -1.42 -12.44 5.73
N ILE A 155 -2.33 -13.05 4.97
CA ILE A 155 -2.09 -14.31 4.24
C ILE A 155 -1.02 -14.12 3.15
N GLY A 156 -1.07 -12.99 2.44
CA GLY A 156 -0.01 -12.59 1.50
C GLY A 156 1.35 -12.45 2.19
N GLY A 157 1.38 -11.75 3.32
CA GLY A 157 2.56 -11.56 4.15
C GLY A 157 3.13 -12.88 4.67
N LEU A 158 2.27 -13.82 5.07
CA LEU A 158 2.67 -15.17 5.46
C LEU A 158 3.36 -15.90 4.32
N PHE A 159 2.78 -15.85 3.11
CA PHE A 159 3.40 -16.45 1.93
C PHE A 159 4.76 -15.82 1.64
N PHE A 160 4.83 -14.48 1.62
CA PHE A 160 6.07 -13.75 1.34
C PHE A 160 7.15 -14.04 2.38
N GLY A 161 6.78 -14.19 3.65
CA GLY A 161 7.67 -14.58 4.72
C GLY A 161 8.18 -16.02 4.59
N LEU A 162 7.30 -16.98 4.26
CA LEU A 162 7.69 -18.39 4.07
C LEU A 162 8.70 -18.55 2.92
N PHE A 163 8.46 -17.86 1.81
CA PHE A 163 9.28 -17.96 0.61
C PHE A 163 10.40 -16.91 0.53
N HIS A 164 10.57 -16.10 1.59
CA HIS A 164 11.59 -15.05 1.69
C HIS A 164 11.62 -14.13 0.46
N VAL A 165 10.44 -13.72 0.00
CA VAL A 165 10.29 -12.81 -1.14
C VAL A 165 10.92 -11.46 -0.79
N LYS A 166 11.65 -10.88 -1.75
CA LYS A 166 12.39 -9.63 -1.60
C LYS A 166 12.04 -8.64 -2.69
N VAL A 167 12.18 -7.35 -2.40
CA VAL A 167 12.06 -6.26 -3.38
C VAL A 167 13.44 -5.67 -3.66
N PHE A 168 13.79 -5.53 -4.94
CA PHE A 168 15.11 -5.04 -5.39
C PHE A 168 15.08 -3.60 -5.92
N SER A 169 13.88 -3.00 -6.06
CA SER A 169 13.72 -1.61 -6.47
C SER A 169 12.52 -0.98 -5.78
N LEU A 170 12.69 0.19 -5.17
CA LEU A 170 11.61 0.88 -4.46
C LEU A 170 10.80 1.74 -5.44
N VAL A 171 9.76 1.12 -6.01
CA VAL A 171 8.78 1.79 -6.88
C VAL A 171 7.40 1.54 -6.28
N THR A 172 6.47 2.48 -6.48
CA THR A 172 5.07 2.29 -6.07
C THR A 172 4.53 0.96 -6.60
N VAL A 173 3.95 0.14 -5.73
CA VAL A 173 3.63 -1.25 -6.06
C VAL A 173 2.34 -1.33 -6.88
N SER A 174 2.46 -1.79 -8.13
CA SER A 174 1.37 -1.96 -9.09
C SER A 174 1.67 -3.14 -9.99
N ILE A 175 0.74 -3.49 -10.90
CA ILE A 175 0.98 -4.54 -11.90
C ILE A 175 2.16 -4.14 -12.81
N LEU A 176 2.29 -2.85 -13.11
CA LEU A 176 3.35 -2.32 -13.98
C LEU A 176 4.73 -2.33 -13.31
N SER A 177 4.78 -2.32 -11.98
CA SER A 177 6.03 -2.32 -11.22
C SER A 177 6.41 -3.69 -10.66
N LEU A 178 5.76 -4.78 -11.08
CA LEU A 178 6.18 -6.16 -10.76
C LEU A 178 7.66 -6.47 -11.06
N PRO A 179 8.33 -5.86 -12.07
CA PRO A 179 9.77 -6.02 -12.25
C PRO A 179 10.62 -5.67 -11.02
N GLN A 180 10.08 -4.94 -10.03
CA GLN A 180 10.77 -4.67 -8.77
C GLN A 180 11.12 -5.91 -7.95
N PHE A 181 10.47 -7.05 -8.23
CA PHE A 181 10.75 -8.35 -7.62
C PHE A 181 11.79 -9.18 -8.40
N ILE A 182 12.34 -8.66 -9.50
CA ILE A 182 13.38 -9.37 -10.24
C ILE A 182 14.69 -9.25 -9.47
N ASN A 183 15.21 -10.40 -9.04
CA ASN A 183 16.54 -10.48 -8.45
C ASN A 183 17.59 -10.34 -9.55
N PRO A 184 18.51 -9.35 -9.48
CA PRO A 184 19.59 -9.22 -10.45
C PRO A 184 20.52 -10.44 -10.52
N ALA A 185 20.63 -11.21 -9.43
CA ALA A 185 21.40 -12.45 -9.37
C ALA A 185 20.64 -13.68 -9.90
N GLY A 186 19.41 -13.51 -10.40
CA GLY A 186 18.55 -14.59 -10.88
C GLY A 186 17.80 -15.33 -9.77
N GLY A 187 17.12 -16.41 -10.16
CA GLY A 187 16.30 -17.26 -9.28
C GLY A 187 14.80 -16.97 -9.35
N ASN A 188 14.04 -17.57 -8.43
CA ASN A 188 12.58 -17.68 -8.54
C ASN A 188 11.81 -16.56 -7.82
N ASN A 189 12.48 -15.52 -7.29
CA ASN A 189 11.86 -14.47 -6.48
C ASN A 189 10.70 -13.78 -7.20
N PHE A 190 10.86 -13.45 -8.48
CA PHE A 190 9.81 -12.85 -9.29
C PHE A 190 8.57 -13.75 -9.42
N ILE A 191 8.77 -15.04 -9.69
CA ILE A 191 7.68 -16.01 -9.83
C ILE A 191 6.94 -16.19 -8.50
N LEU A 192 7.69 -16.31 -7.40
CA LEU A 192 7.12 -16.42 -6.06
C LEU A 192 6.35 -15.16 -5.68
N ALA A 193 6.86 -13.97 -6.00
CA ALA A 193 6.14 -12.72 -5.81
C ALA A 193 4.81 -12.72 -6.57
N VAL A 194 4.81 -13.06 -7.86
CA VAL A 194 3.58 -13.12 -8.67
C VAL A 194 2.57 -14.11 -8.08
N ILE A 195 3.01 -15.30 -7.69
CA ILE A 195 2.13 -16.30 -7.05
C ILE A 195 1.54 -15.76 -5.75
N GLY A 196 2.36 -15.18 -4.87
CA GLY A 196 1.89 -14.66 -3.60
C GLY A 196 0.95 -13.46 -3.76
N LEU A 197 1.18 -12.58 -4.73
CA LEU A 197 0.28 -11.46 -5.04
C LEU A 197 -1.05 -11.96 -5.61
N LEU A 198 -1.03 -12.97 -6.49
CA LEU A 198 -2.24 -13.61 -7.00
C LEU A 198 -3.05 -14.28 -5.88
N ILE A 199 -2.38 -14.99 -4.97
CA ILE A 199 -3.02 -15.55 -3.77
C ILE A 199 -3.66 -14.43 -2.94
N THR A 200 -2.94 -13.34 -2.71
CA THR A 200 -3.42 -12.21 -1.91
C THR A 200 -4.66 -11.57 -2.53
N THR A 201 -4.62 -11.30 -3.84
CA THR A 201 -5.76 -10.75 -4.58
C THR A 201 -6.94 -11.72 -4.60
N ALA A 202 -6.71 -13.02 -4.83
CA ALA A 202 -7.77 -14.02 -4.85
C ALA A 202 -8.44 -14.20 -3.48
N VAL A 203 -7.64 -14.27 -2.41
CA VAL A 203 -8.14 -14.36 -1.04
C VAL A 203 -8.93 -13.09 -0.68
N SER A 204 -8.39 -11.91 -0.98
CA SER A 204 -9.10 -10.66 -0.74
C SER A 204 -10.41 -10.59 -1.51
N PHE A 205 -10.41 -11.02 -2.77
CA PHE A 205 -11.61 -11.06 -3.59
C PHE A 205 -12.67 -11.97 -2.96
N VAL A 206 -12.31 -13.19 -2.57
CA VAL A 206 -13.24 -14.16 -1.98
C VAL A 206 -13.77 -13.67 -0.63
N LEU A 207 -12.90 -13.19 0.26
CA LEU A 207 -13.33 -12.70 1.57
C LEU A 207 -14.24 -11.47 1.44
N ASN A 208 -13.90 -10.52 0.58
CA ASN A 208 -14.74 -9.36 0.33
C ASN A 208 -16.04 -9.71 -0.40
N TRP A 209 -16.03 -10.72 -1.28
CA TRP A 209 -17.22 -11.23 -1.91
C TRP A 209 -18.23 -11.73 -0.89
N PHE A 210 -17.82 -12.48 0.13
CA PHE A 210 -18.76 -12.98 1.14
C PHE A 210 -19.12 -11.94 2.20
N TRP A 211 -18.14 -11.20 2.71
CA TRP A 211 -18.32 -10.36 3.90
C TRP A 211 -18.14 -8.86 3.68
N GLY A 212 -17.43 -8.44 2.63
CA GLY A 212 -17.03 -7.04 2.43
C GLY A 212 -18.12 -6.13 1.83
N VAL A 213 -19.00 -6.66 0.97
CA VAL A 213 -19.95 -5.81 0.23
C VAL A 213 -21.19 -5.45 1.05
N ASP A 214 -21.28 -4.18 1.44
CA ASP A 214 -22.45 -3.51 2.00
C ASP A 214 -22.64 -2.11 1.42
N GLU A 215 -23.67 -1.95 0.59
CA GLU A 215 -23.96 -0.71 -0.16
C GLU A 215 -24.96 0.21 0.56
N SER A 216 -25.29 -0.07 1.83
CA SER A 216 -26.25 0.73 2.60
C SER A 216 -25.86 2.21 2.73
N MET A 217 -24.56 2.50 2.71
CA MET A 217 -24.00 3.85 2.85
C MET A 217 -23.81 4.61 1.53
N PHE A 218 -24.23 4.05 0.39
CA PHE A 218 -24.15 4.72 -0.91
C PHE A 218 -25.56 5.13 -1.35
N ASP A 219 -25.89 6.42 -1.32
CA ASP A 219 -27.19 6.88 -1.82
C ASP A 219 -27.24 6.84 -3.36
N GLU A 220 -28.43 6.51 -3.90
CA GLU A 220 -28.66 6.52 -5.35
C GLU A 220 -28.78 7.96 -5.90
N ASP A 221 -29.10 8.94 -5.06
CA ASP A 221 -29.39 10.32 -5.48
C ASP A 221 -28.15 11.14 -5.86
N GLU A 222 -26.93 10.75 -5.42
CA GLU A 222 -25.67 11.35 -5.92
C GLU A 222 -25.40 11.00 -7.40
N ILE A 223 -26.13 10.04 -7.98
CA ILE A 223 -25.94 9.52 -9.35
C ILE A 223 -26.50 10.47 -10.41
N GLU A 224 -27.61 11.16 -10.15
CA GLU A 224 -28.17 12.15 -11.09
C GLU A 224 -27.30 13.41 -11.14
N ALA A 225 -26.89 13.91 -9.98
CA ALA A 225 -26.13 15.16 -9.90
C ALA A 225 -24.74 15.10 -10.56
N ALA A 226 -24.06 13.95 -10.54
CA ALA A 226 -22.76 13.79 -11.19
C ALA A 226 -22.87 13.48 -12.70
N ALA A 227 -23.99 12.90 -13.15
CA ALA A 227 -24.25 12.61 -14.56
C ALA A 227 -24.81 13.81 -15.33
N GLU A 228 -25.48 14.76 -14.66
CA GLU A 228 -25.95 16.01 -15.27
C GLU A 228 -24.84 17.06 -15.50
N VAL A 229 -23.68 16.90 -14.83
CA VAL A 229 -22.60 17.91 -14.85
C VAL A 229 -21.40 17.48 -15.73
N ALA A 230 -21.45 16.28 -16.34
CA ALA A 230 -20.42 15.73 -17.24
C ALA A 230 -20.88 15.77 -18.71
#